data_AF-A0A482VIW2-F1
#
_entry.id   AF-A0A482VIW2-F1
#
_cell.length_a   1.000
_cell.length_b   1.000
_cell.length_c   1.000
_cell.angle_alpha   90.00
_cell.angle_beta   90.00
_cell.angle_gamma   90.00
#
_symmetry.space_group_name_H-M   'P 1'
#
loop_
_entity.id
_entity.type
_entity.pdbx_description
1 polymer ?
#
loop_
_entity_poly.entity_id
_entity_poly.type
_entity_poly.pdbx_seq_one_letter_code
_entity_poly.pdbx_strand_id
1 'polypeptide(L)'
;MPATLPPKTSHTFAPKWGRLPTSDTPNGRPPAGPAFATINPPALTAIAKFHLPLIIVNHLTIINSSKMSVTVPTGLVSHTRKVQSLYKRALRCLESWYDRREVYRYYAVLMRQRFEENKNVKDMRIAKELINQGEEELFNKQHWHPRKFPDSPGGVAYAREVTPPDWLADYWHPLEKAQYPEYFARREVRKRECVKLWEKKFGKADINSH
;
A
#
# COMPACT_ATOMS: atom_id res chain seq x y z
N MET A 1 -6.42 60.91 -42.75
CA MET A 1 -5.70 59.93 -43.60
C MET A 1 -5.14 58.84 -42.69
N PRO A 2 -5.65 57.60 -42.71
CA PRO A 2 -5.12 56.57 -41.82
C PRO A 2 -3.89 55.90 -42.46
N ALA A 3 -2.77 55.94 -41.74
CA ALA A 3 -1.52 55.27 -42.10
C ALA A 3 -1.68 53.74 -42.05
N THR A 4 -1.41 53.09 -43.18
CA THR A 4 -1.32 51.64 -43.32
C THR A 4 -0.08 51.09 -42.62
N LEU A 5 -0.26 50.20 -41.65
CA LEU A 5 0.83 49.46 -41.00
C LEU A 5 1.33 48.32 -41.91
N PRO A 6 2.65 48.04 -41.96
CA PRO A 6 3.21 46.93 -42.73
C PRO A 6 2.92 45.55 -42.09
N PRO A 7 2.91 44.46 -42.88
CA PRO A 7 2.55 43.12 -42.40
C PRO A 7 3.58 42.58 -41.40
N LYS A 8 3.09 42.12 -40.24
CA LYS A 8 3.90 41.43 -39.23
C LYS A 8 4.24 40.02 -39.69
N THR A 9 5.45 39.83 -40.22
CA THR A 9 6.13 38.53 -40.25
C THR A 9 7.11 38.47 -39.08
N SER A 10 6.83 37.65 -38.06
CA SER A 10 7.85 37.14 -37.15
C SER A 10 7.41 35.86 -36.43
N HIS A 11 7.93 34.75 -36.95
CA HIS A 11 8.45 33.58 -36.23
C HIS A 11 7.91 33.31 -34.81
N THR A 12 6.91 32.44 -34.72
CA THR A 12 6.66 31.67 -33.50
C THR A 12 7.85 30.78 -33.19
N PHE A 13 8.50 31.05 -32.05
CA PHE A 13 9.51 30.21 -31.42
C PHE A 13 8.84 28.93 -30.89
N ALA A 14 8.73 27.91 -31.75
CA ALA A 14 8.27 26.58 -31.36
C ALA A 14 9.47 25.74 -30.90
N PRO A 15 9.46 25.13 -29.70
CA PRO A 15 10.55 24.26 -29.26
C PRO A 15 10.62 23.00 -30.13
N LYS A 16 11.83 22.69 -30.62
CA LYS A 16 12.19 21.48 -31.37
C LYS A 16 12.09 20.23 -30.49
N TRP A 17 10.88 19.72 -30.29
CA TRP A 17 10.69 18.29 -30.04
C TRP A 17 9.63 17.81 -31.02
N GLY A 18 10.03 16.88 -31.89
CA GLY A 18 9.26 16.45 -33.04
C GLY A 18 7.84 16.05 -32.66
N ARG A 19 6.88 16.59 -33.41
CA ARG A 19 5.53 16.05 -33.50
C ARG A 19 5.70 14.60 -34.00
N LEU A 20 5.43 13.61 -33.15
CA LEU A 20 5.36 12.23 -33.61
C LEU A 20 4.33 12.16 -34.75
N PRO A 21 4.63 11.46 -35.86
CA PRO A 21 3.67 11.29 -36.93
C PRO A 21 2.44 10.58 -36.35
N THR A 22 1.28 11.23 -36.46
CA THR A 22 0.00 10.54 -36.31
C THR A 22 -0.06 9.50 -37.41
N SER A 23 0.13 8.23 -37.03
CA SER A 23 -0.18 7.12 -37.91
C SER A 23 -1.70 7.05 -38.00
N ASP A 24 -2.23 7.69 -39.04
CA ASP A 24 -3.54 7.36 -39.57
C ASP A 24 -3.48 5.91 -40.05
N THR A 25 -3.90 4.98 -39.19
CA THR A 25 -4.26 3.63 -39.59
C THR A 25 -5.78 3.54 -39.56
N PRO A 26 -6.44 3.28 -40.71
CA PRO A 26 -7.83 2.86 -40.67
C PRO A 26 -7.84 1.47 -40.01
N ASN A 27 -8.65 1.31 -38.96
CA ASN A 27 -8.81 0.12 -38.11
C ASN A 27 -7.92 0.11 -36.84
N GLY A 28 -8.35 0.86 -35.82
CA GLY A 28 -7.70 0.96 -34.51
C GLY A 28 -7.84 -0.31 -33.65
N ARG A 29 -7.03 -1.32 -33.93
CA ARG A 29 -6.64 -2.34 -32.94
C ARG A 29 -5.73 -1.65 -31.91
N PRO A 30 -5.96 -1.81 -30.58
CA PRO A 30 -5.07 -1.24 -29.58
C PRO A 30 -3.66 -1.86 -29.69
N PRO A 31 -2.58 -1.12 -29.39
CA PRO A 31 -1.22 -1.61 -29.47
C PRO A 31 -1.07 -2.84 -28.58
N ALA A 32 -0.49 -3.91 -29.15
CA ALA A 32 -0.32 -5.19 -28.48
C ALA A 32 0.53 -5.00 -27.22
N GLY A 33 -0.10 -5.19 -26.04
CA GLY A 33 0.63 -5.46 -24.81
C GLY A 33 1.39 -6.78 -24.92
N PRO A 34 2.35 -7.07 -24.01
CA PRO A 34 3.14 -8.29 -24.07
C PRO A 34 2.24 -9.52 -24.11
N ALA A 35 2.45 -10.37 -25.12
CA ALA A 35 1.64 -11.54 -25.41
C ALA A 35 1.58 -12.48 -24.20
N PHE A 36 0.38 -12.82 -23.77
CA PHE A 36 0.14 -13.91 -22.82
C PHE A 36 0.35 -15.24 -23.54
N ALA A 37 1.43 -15.95 -23.22
CA ALA A 37 1.66 -17.30 -23.72
C ALA A 37 0.85 -18.30 -22.87
N THR A 38 -0.13 -18.97 -23.50
CA THR A 38 -0.87 -20.09 -22.90
C THR A 38 0.02 -21.34 -22.96
N ILE A 39 0.54 -21.77 -21.80
CA ILE A 39 1.26 -23.04 -21.68
C ILE A 39 0.29 -24.04 -21.04
N ASN A 40 -0.07 -25.08 -21.81
CA ASN A 40 -0.84 -26.23 -21.33
C ASN A 40 0.06 -27.09 -20.43
N PRO A 41 -0.40 -27.56 -19.25
CA PRO A 41 0.36 -28.49 -18.43
C PRO A 41 0.14 -29.95 -18.90
N PRO A 42 1.20 -30.79 -18.98
CA PRO A 42 1.07 -32.22 -19.24
C PRO A 42 0.61 -33.00 -17.99
N ALA A 43 -0.20 -34.02 -18.24
CA ALA A 43 -0.72 -34.97 -17.27
C ALA A 43 0.38 -35.72 -16.52
N LEU A 44 0.22 -35.89 -15.20
CA LEU A 44 0.95 -36.88 -14.44
C LEU A 44 0.06 -37.65 -13.47
N THR A 45 0.36 -38.94 -13.50
CA THR A 45 -0.24 -40.14 -12.94
C THR A 45 -0.23 -40.22 -11.41
N ALA A 46 -1.15 -41.04 -10.91
CA ALA A 46 -1.36 -41.45 -9.52
C ALA A 46 -0.10 -41.95 -8.77
N ILE A 47 -0.11 -41.82 -7.44
CA ILE A 47 0.48 -42.79 -6.48
C ILE A 47 -0.17 -42.66 -5.08
N ALA A 48 -0.64 -43.82 -4.62
CA ALA A 48 -0.78 -44.38 -3.26
C ALA A 48 -1.26 -43.54 -2.05
N LYS A 49 -2.36 -44.07 -1.49
CA LYS A 49 -2.90 -43.86 -0.15
C LYS A 49 -1.96 -44.44 0.91
N PHE A 50 -1.77 -43.73 2.04
CA PHE A 50 -1.46 -44.37 3.32
C PHE A 50 -2.31 -43.74 4.42
N HIS A 51 -3.08 -44.60 5.07
CA HIS A 51 -4.00 -44.34 6.16
C HIS A 51 -3.29 -44.69 7.46
N LEU A 52 -3.27 -43.78 8.44
CA LEU A 52 -2.90 -44.09 9.82
C LEU A 52 -3.91 -43.45 10.79
N PRO A 53 -4.25 -44.15 11.89
CA PRO A 53 -5.51 -43.96 12.61
C PRO A 53 -5.46 -42.90 13.72
N LEU A 54 -6.65 -42.38 14.00
CA LEU A 54 -7.05 -41.59 15.18
C LEU A 54 -6.61 -42.27 16.49
N ILE A 55 -6.00 -41.50 17.39
CA ILE A 55 -6.05 -41.78 18.83
C ILE A 55 -6.58 -40.53 19.54
N ILE A 56 -7.74 -40.71 20.16
CA ILE A 56 -8.44 -39.76 21.03
C ILE A 56 -7.92 -39.97 22.45
N VAL A 57 -7.46 -38.92 23.14
CA VAL A 57 -7.60 -38.84 24.60
C VAL A 57 -7.91 -37.39 24.99
N ASN A 58 -9.13 -37.20 25.49
CA ASN A 58 -9.61 -35.98 26.13
C ASN A 58 -9.07 -35.91 27.56
N HIS A 59 -8.39 -34.82 27.91
CA HIS A 59 -8.61 -34.15 29.19
C HIS A 59 -7.90 -32.79 29.20
N LEU A 60 -8.67 -31.70 29.11
CA LEU A 60 -8.18 -30.36 29.48
C LEU A 60 -9.35 -29.56 30.01
N THR A 61 -9.26 -29.30 31.32
CA THR A 61 -10.10 -28.43 32.12
C THR A 61 -10.10 -27.01 31.57
N ILE A 62 -11.30 -26.45 31.36
CA ILE A 62 -11.50 -25.09 30.87
C ILE A 62 -11.35 -24.15 32.06
N ILE A 63 -10.18 -23.51 32.17
CA ILE A 63 -9.99 -22.33 33.01
C ILE A 63 -10.41 -21.13 32.17
N ASN A 64 -11.56 -20.54 32.48
CA ASN A 64 -12.03 -19.28 31.88
C ASN A 64 -11.13 -18.13 32.36
N SER A 65 -9.99 -17.95 31.71
CA SER A 65 -9.20 -16.73 31.81
C SER A 65 -9.76 -15.70 30.84
N SER A 66 -10.29 -14.60 31.39
CA SER A 66 -10.66 -13.39 30.66
C SER A 66 -9.44 -12.85 29.90
N LYS A 67 -9.33 -13.20 28.62
CA LYS A 67 -8.28 -12.71 27.72
C LYS A 67 -8.68 -11.34 27.18
N MET A 68 -8.08 -10.28 27.72
CA MET A 68 -7.66 -9.16 26.87
C MET A 68 -6.65 -9.73 25.89
N SER A 69 -7.10 -10.16 24.72
CA SER A 69 -6.20 -10.70 23.70
C SER A 69 -5.37 -9.55 23.12
N VAL A 70 -4.17 -9.36 23.68
CA VAL A 70 -3.11 -8.67 22.95
C VAL A 70 -2.77 -9.56 21.78
N THR A 71 -3.39 -9.32 20.62
CA THR A 71 -3.00 -9.95 19.37
C THR A 71 -1.62 -9.43 19.02
N VAL A 72 -0.58 -10.12 19.50
CA VAL A 72 0.79 -9.89 19.04
C VAL A 72 0.78 -10.14 17.53
N PRO A 73 1.12 -9.15 16.67
CA PRO A 73 1.16 -9.38 15.24
C PRO A 73 2.27 -10.38 14.97
N THR A 74 1.91 -11.65 14.75
CA THR A 74 2.86 -12.76 14.55
C THR A 74 3.64 -12.66 13.22
N GLY A 75 3.62 -11.52 12.52
CA GLY A 75 4.21 -11.35 11.19
C GLY A 75 3.56 -12.22 10.09
N LEU A 76 2.69 -13.16 10.47
CA LEU A 76 2.02 -14.09 9.57
C LEU A 76 0.90 -13.39 8.81
N VAL A 77 1.09 -13.23 7.50
CA VAL A 77 0.10 -12.63 6.61
C VAL A 77 -0.84 -13.73 6.10
N SER A 78 -2.14 -13.55 6.33
CA SER A 78 -3.17 -14.44 5.80
C SER A 78 -3.15 -14.48 4.27
N HIS A 79 -3.55 -15.60 3.68
CA HIS A 79 -3.60 -15.76 2.22
C HIS A 79 -4.46 -14.67 1.55
N THR A 80 -5.63 -14.36 2.13
CA THR A 80 -6.52 -13.30 1.63
C THR A 80 -5.83 -11.93 1.60
N ARG A 81 -5.05 -11.59 2.63
CA ARG A 81 -4.28 -10.34 2.70
C ARG A 81 -3.15 -10.32 1.67
N LYS A 82 -2.51 -11.46 1.38
CA LYS A 82 -1.52 -11.58 0.30
C LYS A 82 -2.14 -11.29 -1.07
N VAL A 83 -3.29 -11.89 -1.38
CA VAL A 83 -4.03 -11.64 -2.63
C VAL A 83 -4.43 -10.17 -2.75
N GLN A 84 -4.99 -9.58 -1.70
CA GLN A 84 -5.39 -8.17 -1.69
C GLN A 84 -4.18 -7.23 -1.87
N SER A 85 -3.05 -7.56 -1.24
CA SER A 85 -1.79 -6.82 -1.42
C SER A 85 -1.29 -6.90 -2.85
N LEU A 86 -1.25 -8.10 -3.43
CA LEU A 86 -0.86 -8.34 -4.82
C LEU A 86 -1.73 -7.54 -5.79
N TYR A 87 -3.06 -7.61 -5.64
CA TYR A 87 -4.02 -6.86 -6.46
C TYR A 87 -3.80 -5.34 -6.37
N LYS A 88 -3.64 -4.81 -5.14
CA LYS A 88 -3.37 -3.38 -4.93
C LYS A 88 -2.06 -2.96 -5.60
N ARG A 89 -1.00 -3.76 -5.47
CA ARG A 89 0.31 -3.49 -6.09
C ARG A 89 0.21 -3.54 -7.61
N ALA A 90 -0.48 -4.52 -8.18
CA ALA A 90 -0.71 -4.64 -9.61
C ALA A 90 -1.43 -3.40 -10.18
N LEU A 91 -2.48 -2.92 -9.52
CA LEU A 91 -3.17 -1.70 -9.93
C LEU A 91 -2.29 -0.44 -9.86
N ARG A 92 -1.41 -0.33 -8.85
CA ARG A 92 -0.46 0.80 -8.75
C ARG A 92 0.64 0.73 -9.81
N CYS A 93 1.05 -0.49 -10.19
CA CYS A 93 1.96 -0.70 -11.31
C CYS A 93 1.31 -0.24 -12.63
N LEU A 94 0.05 -0.64 -12.89
CA LEU A 94 -0.70 -0.17 -14.06
C LEU A 94 -0.84 1.36 -14.10
N GLU A 95 -1.14 1.99 -12.96
CA GLU A 95 -1.23 3.45 -12.85
C GLU A 95 0.11 4.16 -13.08
N SER A 96 1.24 3.46 -12.91
CA SER A 96 2.58 4.01 -13.20
C SER A 96 2.94 3.91 -14.68
N TRP A 97 2.33 2.97 -15.43
CA TRP A 97 2.56 2.81 -16.88
C TRP A 97 1.61 3.64 -17.73
N TYR A 98 0.35 3.79 -17.30
CA TYR A 98 -0.68 4.49 -18.07
C TYR A 98 -0.97 5.86 -17.46
N ASP A 99 -0.50 6.92 -18.13
CA ASP A 99 -0.73 8.30 -17.70
C ASP A 99 -2.21 8.72 -17.83
N ARG A 100 -2.85 8.30 -18.93
CA ARG A 100 -4.24 8.66 -19.25
C ARG A 100 -5.24 7.84 -18.43
N ARG A 101 -6.22 8.52 -17.84
CA ARG A 101 -7.14 7.91 -16.87
C ARG A 101 -8.09 6.89 -17.51
N GLU A 102 -8.55 7.15 -18.73
CA GLU A 102 -9.49 6.29 -19.45
C GLU A 102 -8.83 4.94 -19.79
N VAL A 103 -7.59 5.02 -20.29
CA VAL A 103 -6.78 3.84 -20.63
C VAL A 103 -6.47 3.02 -19.38
N TYR A 104 -6.03 3.68 -18.30
CA TYR A 104 -5.82 3.01 -17.02
C TYR A 104 -7.08 2.28 -16.53
N ARG A 105 -8.26 2.92 -16.60
CA ARG A 105 -9.52 2.33 -16.15
C ARG A 105 -9.87 1.06 -16.92
N TYR A 106 -9.70 1.06 -18.24
CA TYR A 106 -9.91 -0.12 -19.07
C TYR A 106 -9.05 -1.31 -18.59
N TYR A 107 -7.74 -1.11 -18.44
CA TYR A 107 -6.84 -2.17 -17.97
C TYR A 107 -7.08 -2.58 -16.51
N ALA A 108 -7.52 -1.66 -15.65
CA ALA A 108 -7.87 -1.98 -14.28
C ALA A 108 -9.08 -2.92 -14.20
N VAL A 109 -10.08 -2.76 -15.08
CA VAL A 109 -11.23 -3.68 -15.17
C VAL A 109 -10.78 -5.06 -15.67
N LEU A 110 -9.94 -5.11 -16.71
CA LEU A 110 -9.38 -6.38 -17.19
C LEU A 110 -8.57 -7.11 -16.10
N MET A 111 -7.76 -6.36 -15.35
CA MET A 111 -7.01 -6.92 -14.22
C MET A 111 -7.96 -7.47 -13.16
N ARG A 112 -9.04 -6.75 -12.83
CA ARG A 112 -10.04 -7.23 -11.88
C ARG A 112 -10.71 -8.52 -12.35
N GLN A 113 -11.07 -8.61 -13.63
CA GLN A 113 -11.66 -9.81 -14.21
C GLN A 113 -10.74 -11.04 -14.04
N ARG A 114 -9.43 -10.91 -14.34
CA ARG A 114 -8.45 -11.99 -14.15
C ARG A 114 -8.40 -12.53 -12.71
N PHE A 115 -8.52 -11.63 -11.72
CA PHE A 115 -8.57 -12.04 -10.31
C PHE A 115 -9.92 -12.69 -9.94
N GLU A 116 -11.02 -12.26 -10.55
CA GLU A 116 -12.35 -12.83 -10.31
C GLU A 116 -12.51 -14.23 -10.91
N GLU A 117 -11.94 -14.49 -12.09
CA GLU A 117 -11.88 -15.82 -12.71
C GLU A 117 -11.25 -16.87 -11.76
N ASN A 118 -10.26 -16.46 -10.96
CA ASN A 118 -9.53 -17.31 -10.03
C ASN A 118 -10.05 -17.23 -8.58
N LYS A 119 -11.20 -16.59 -8.33
CA LYS A 119 -11.73 -16.37 -6.97
C LYS A 119 -12.18 -17.66 -6.28
N ASN A 120 -12.69 -18.62 -7.04
CA ASN A 120 -13.36 -19.82 -6.51
C ASN A 120 -12.44 -21.07 -6.43
N VAL A 121 -11.12 -20.89 -6.40
CA VAL A 121 -10.16 -21.99 -6.26
C VAL A 121 -10.21 -22.55 -4.84
N LYS A 122 -10.63 -23.81 -4.70
CA LYS A 122 -10.77 -24.49 -3.40
C LYS A 122 -9.45 -25.06 -2.88
N ASP A 123 -8.54 -25.45 -3.78
CA ASP A 123 -7.25 -26.01 -3.40
C ASP A 123 -6.24 -24.91 -3.05
N MET A 124 -5.82 -24.91 -1.78
CA MET A 124 -4.85 -23.97 -1.25
C MET A 124 -3.45 -24.11 -1.86
N ARG A 125 -3.07 -25.28 -2.39
CA ARG A 125 -1.77 -25.46 -3.06
C ARG A 125 -1.73 -24.67 -4.36
N ILE A 126 -2.77 -24.84 -5.18
CA ILE A 126 -2.95 -24.12 -6.45
C ILE A 126 -3.07 -22.62 -6.19
N ALA A 127 -3.84 -22.21 -5.17
CA ALA A 127 -3.99 -20.79 -4.84
C ALA A 127 -2.66 -20.12 -4.46
N LYS A 128 -1.76 -20.84 -3.76
CA LYS A 128 -0.41 -20.34 -3.45
C LYS A 128 0.44 -20.22 -4.70
N GLU A 129 0.38 -21.22 -5.57
CA GLU A 129 1.12 -21.23 -6.83
C GLU A 129 0.71 -20.06 -7.73
N LEU A 130 -0.60 -19.77 -7.83
CA LEU A 130 -1.11 -18.61 -8.56
C LEU A 130 -0.62 -17.27 -7.98
N ILE A 131 -0.47 -17.16 -6.67
CA ILE A 131 0.15 -15.97 -6.06
C ILE A 131 1.61 -15.86 -6.46
N ASN A 132 2.38 -16.95 -6.38
CA ASN A 132 3.80 -16.94 -6.74
C ASN A 132 3.99 -16.50 -8.20
N GLN A 133 3.19 -17.06 -9.12
CA GLN A 133 3.19 -16.68 -10.53
C GLN A 133 2.78 -15.22 -10.73
N GLY A 134 1.78 -14.74 -9.98
CA GLY A 134 1.37 -13.34 -10.02
C GLY A 134 2.43 -12.38 -9.45
N GLU A 135 3.19 -12.79 -8.44
CA GLU A 135 4.32 -12.03 -7.90
C GLU A 135 5.49 -11.95 -8.88
N GLU A 136 5.80 -13.06 -9.57
CA GLU A 136 6.80 -13.10 -10.63
C GLU A 136 6.40 -12.22 -11.83
N GLU A 137 5.14 -12.32 -12.29
CA GLU A 137 4.62 -11.46 -13.37
C GLU A 137 4.72 -9.98 -12.97
N LEU A 138 4.34 -9.64 -11.74
CA LEU A 138 4.39 -8.27 -11.23
C LEU A 138 5.82 -7.74 -11.17
N PHE A 139 6.78 -8.57 -10.74
CA PHE A 139 8.20 -8.20 -10.69
C PHE A 139 8.75 -7.89 -12.09
N ASN A 140 8.47 -8.77 -13.05
CA ASN A 140 8.93 -8.63 -14.44
C ASN A 140 8.32 -7.41 -15.15
N LYS A 141 7.07 -7.06 -14.83
CA LYS A 141 6.34 -5.94 -15.45
C LYS A 141 6.40 -4.64 -14.63
N GLN A 142 7.20 -4.60 -13.57
CA GLN A 142 7.26 -3.43 -12.70
C GLN A 142 7.80 -2.22 -13.47
N HIS A 143 7.14 -1.08 -13.32
CA HIS A 143 7.65 0.18 -13.86
C HIS A 143 8.94 0.57 -13.13
N TRP A 144 9.95 1.03 -13.86
CA TRP A 144 11.26 1.38 -13.32
C TRP A 144 11.21 2.54 -12.32
N HIS A 145 10.25 3.47 -12.44
CA HIS A 145 10.05 4.57 -11.50
C HIS A 145 8.60 4.67 -10.98
N PRO A 146 8.17 3.78 -10.06
CA PRO A 146 6.77 3.72 -9.63
C PRO A 146 6.27 5.03 -9.03
N ARG A 147 5.04 5.44 -9.38
CA ARG A 147 4.42 6.64 -8.82
C ARG A 147 4.15 6.46 -7.33
N LYS A 148 4.73 7.32 -6.49
CA LYS A 148 4.51 7.39 -5.04
C LYS A 148 3.69 8.63 -4.68
N PHE A 149 2.92 8.55 -3.61
CA PHE A 149 2.25 9.73 -3.06
C PHE A 149 3.29 10.60 -2.33
N PRO A 150 3.14 11.94 -2.35
CA PRO A 150 4.13 12.85 -1.77
C PRO A 150 4.51 12.50 -0.32
N ASP A 151 3.52 12.25 0.54
CA ASP A 151 3.73 12.01 1.97
C ASP A 151 3.93 10.53 2.31
N SER A 152 3.82 9.63 1.32
CA SER A 152 4.07 8.21 1.55
C SER A 152 5.57 7.92 1.60
N PRO A 153 6.03 6.86 2.28
CA PRO A 153 7.43 6.48 2.29
C PRO A 153 8.01 6.36 0.87
N GLY A 154 9.12 7.07 0.62
CA GLY A 154 9.74 7.17 -0.71
C GLY A 154 9.09 8.20 -1.65
N GLY A 155 8.14 8.99 -1.16
CA GLY A 155 7.58 10.15 -1.86
C GLY A 155 8.44 11.41 -1.66
N VAL A 156 8.18 12.42 -2.50
CA VAL A 156 8.97 13.67 -2.56
C VAL A 156 8.80 14.58 -1.32
N ALA A 157 7.72 14.39 -0.55
CA ALA A 157 7.42 15.15 0.67
C ALA A 157 7.44 14.27 1.93
N TYR A 158 7.94 13.04 1.83
CA TYR A 158 7.99 12.14 2.97
C TYR A 158 8.85 12.70 4.10
N ALA A 159 8.27 12.80 5.29
CA ALA A 159 8.93 13.35 6.48
C ALA A 159 9.56 14.73 6.25
N ARG A 160 8.99 15.55 5.35
CA ARG A 160 9.44 16.93 5.10
C ARG A 160 9.29 17.80 6.34
N GLU A 161 8.19 17.63 7.06
CA GLU A 161 7.94 18.29 8.34
C GLU A 161 8.21 17.30 9.48
N VAL A 162 9.13 17.67 10.37
CA VAL A 162 9.44 16.90 11.57
C VAL A 162 8.82 17.62 12.75
N THR A 163 7.70 17.11 13.24
CA THR A 163 7.07 17.64 14.45
C THR A 163 7.93 17.26 15.66
N PRO A 164 8.43 18.24 16.46
CA PRO A 164 9.21 17.93 17.65
C PRO A 164 8.35 17.18 18.68
N PRO A 165 8.95 16.31 19.50
CA PRO A 165 8.21 15.61 20.52
C PRO A 165 7.69 16.58 21.59
N ASP A 166 6.48 16.32 22.11
CA ASP A 166 5.79 17.24 23.03
C ASP A 166 6.62 17.58 24.28
N TRP A 167 7.31 16.60 24.85
CA TRP A 167 8.13 16.77 26.07
C TRP A 167 9.23 17.84 25.93
N LEU A 168 9.61 18.23 24.70
CA LEU A 168 10.59 19.30 24.49
C LEU A 168 10.15 20.63 25.12
N ALA A 169 8.85 20.92 25.11
CA ALA A 169 8.32 22.15 25.69
C ALA A 169 8.42 22.21 27.24
N ASP A 170 8.82 21.11 27.90
CA ASP A 170 9.08 21.12 29.34
C ASP A 170 10.43 21.73 29.69
N TYR A 171 11.37 21.72 28.76
CA TYR A 171 12.71 22.28 28.92
C TYR A 171 12.80 23.79 28.65
N TRP A 172 11.71 24.44 28.23
CA TRP A 172 11.69 25.88 27.94
C TRP A 172 11.98 26.72 29.20
N HIS A 173 12.64 27.87 29.01
CA HIS A 173 12.94 28.79 30.10
C HIS A 173 11.64 29.37 30.68
N PRO A 174 11.53 29.61 32.01
CA PRO A 174 10.29 30.13 32.60
C PRO A 174 9.76 31.41 31.97
N LEU A 175 10.64 32.30 31.49
CA LEU A 175 10.25 33.51 30.77
C LEU A 175 9.57 33.21 29.43
N GLU A 176 10.03 32.19 28.69
CA GLU A 176 9.42 31.75 27.43
C GLU A 176 8.06 31.08 27.69
N LYS A 177 7.94 30.36 28.81
CA LYS A 177 6.65 29.78 29.23
C LYS A 177 5.65 30.85 29.65
N ALA A 178 6.12 31.91 30.30
CA ALA A 178 5.30 33.04 30.73
C ALA A 178 4.65 33.79 29.56
N GLN A 179 5.22 33.71 28.35
CA GLN A 179 4.61 34.25 27.14
C GLN A 179 3.29 33.54 26.76
N TYR A 180 3.12 32.26 27.15
CA TYR A 180 1.97 31.43 26.78
C TYR A 180 1.26 30.82 28.00
N PRO A 181 0.72 31.65 28.93
CA PRO A 181 0.23 31.18 30.22
C PRO A 181 -0.94 30.19 30.09
N GLU A 182 -1.90 30.45 29.20
CA GLU A 182 -3.07 29.59 29.00
C GLU A 182 -2.69 28.22 28.42
N TYR A 183 -1.72 28.18 27.50
CA TYR A 183 -1.25 26.95 26.88
C TYR A 183 -0.60 26.03 27.93
N PHE A 184 0.32 26.56 28.73
CA PHE A 184 1.00 25.78 29.77
C PHE A 184 0.05 25.37 30.90
N ALA A 185 -0.90 26.21 31.30
CA ALA A 185 -1.92 25.85 32.28
C ALA A 185 -2.76 24.63 31.83
N ARG A 186 -3.25 24.65 30.58
CA ARG A 186 -4.00 23.52 29.99
C ARG A 186 -3.14 22.26 29.87
N ARG A 187 -1.86 22.43 29.57
CA ARG A 187 -0.91 21.32 29.41
C ARG A 187 -0.65 20.60 30.73
N GLU A 188 -0.49 21.33 31.83
CA GLU A 188 -0.32 20.73 33.17
C GLU A 188 -1.54 19.91 33.59
N VAL A 189 -2.76 20.34 33.22
CA VAL A 189 -3.97 19.53 33.42
C VAL A 189 -3.88 18.21 32.64
N ARG A 190 -3.50 18.26 31.36
CA ARG A 190 -3.33 17.05 30.53
C ARG A 190 -2.26 16.10 31.05
N LYS A 191 -1.13 16.61 31.55
CA LYS A 191 -0.08 15.77 32.16
C LYS A 191 -0.63 14.97 33.35
N ARG A 192 -1.41 15.64 34.22
CA ARG A 192 -2.06 14.96 35.35
C ARG A 192 -3.04 13.90 34.89
N GLU A 193 -3.79 14.16 33.82
CA GLU A 193 -4.68 13.17 33.20
C GLU A 193 -3.91 11.97 32.64
N CYS A 194 -2.80 12.20 31.94
CA CYS A 194 -1.93 11.14 31.42
C CYS A 194 -1.41 10.23 32.54
N VAL A 195 -0.96 10.80 33.67
CA VAL A 195 -0.50 10.03 34.84
C VAL A 195 -1.63 9.19 35.43
N LYS A 196 -2.82 9.78 35.62
CA LYS A 196 -4.00 9.05 36.12
C LYS A 196 -4.39 7.88 35.21
N LEU A 197 -4.35 8.09 33.89
CA LEU A 197 -4.64 7.04 32.91
C LEU A 197 -3.59 5.93 32.92
N TRP A 198 -2.31 6.29 33.10
CA TRP A 198 -1.21 5.35 33.22
C TRP A 198 -1.36 4.48 34.47
N GLU A 199 -1.54 5.09 35.64
CA GLU A 199 -1.75 4.39 36.92
C GLU A 199 -2.98 3.47 36.85
N LYS A 200 -4.05 3.90 36.18
CA LYS A 200 -5.25 3.07 35.98
C LYS A 200 -4.97 1.84 35.10
N LYS A 201 -4.13 1.97 34.07
CA LYS A 201 -3.86 0.90 33.10
C LYS A 201 -2.81 -0.11 33.59
N PHE A 202 -1.78 0.37 34.27
CA PHE A 202 -0.61 -0.44 34.63
C PHE A 202 -0.41 -0.59 36.15
N GLY A 203 -1.25 0.06 36.97
CA GLY A 203 -1.03 0.15 38.41
C GLY A 203 -0.04 1.26 38.77
N LYS A 204 0.09 1.54 40.07
CA LYS A 204 1.17 2.40 40.58
C LYS A 204 2.46 1.59 40.58
N ALA A 205 3.56 2.22 40.20
CA ALA A 205 4.88 1.58 40.28
C ALA A 205 5.22 1.32 41.76
N ASP A 206 5.74 0.13 42.06
CA ASP A 206 6.21 -0.20 43.40
C ASP A 206 7.48 0.59 43.69
N ILE A 207 7.47 1.37 44.77
CA ILE A 207 8.55 2.30 45.16
C ILE A 207 9.86 1.54 45.49
N ASN A 208 9.79 0.22 45.70
CA ASN A 208 10.90 -0.62 46.16
C ASN A 208 11.47 -1.56 45.07
N SER A 209 11.03 -1.47 43.81
CA SER A 209 11.61 -2.27 42.72
C SER A 209 12.86 -1.59 42.18
N HIS A 210 13.97 -1.71 42.91
CA HIS A 210 15.32 -1.40 42.42
C HIS A 210 16.02 -2.67 41.94
#